data_AF-A0A978UPJ0-F1
#
_entry.id   AF-A0A978UPJ0-F1
#
_cell.length_a   1.000
_cell.length_b   1.000
_cell.length_c   1.000
_cell.angle_alpha   90.00
_cell.angle_beta   90.00
_cell.angle_gamma   90.00
#
_symmetry.space_group_name_H-M   'P 1'
#
loop_
_entity.id
_entity.type
_entity.pdbx_description
1 polymer ?
#
loop_
_entity_poly.entity_id
_entity_poly.type
_entity_poly.pdbx_seq_one_letter_code
_entity_poly.pdbx_strand_id
1 'polypeptide(L)'
;MSNVNKVFIDVIPEGIDSFLIQSMVLQNYLFIFLFRHETDFIKEIVTDIWEKLNQTCPRGDNELLVGMGSRMEKMDSLLDIESDDVRVIGICGTKGIGKTTIAHQVFERVKHKFDATAFIANVTKECKKNDIIHLQKRLYEKSFKIQGYVRNDGPGKNLLRRRLLSKRLLIVLDDVDSSKQIQDLVGNWKVENWLGRGSRVIVTSKNKHVLNQFGDKYIYEVDKLTDDEALQVLRVRAFADNYFPVEYEEDCNNIVKIAHGNPLQLVDLGNFLRGRPQPEWSDEIAKRERVEDEDEDEECN
;
A
#
# COMPACT_ATOMS: atom_id res chain seq x y z
N MET A 1 -33.70 18.86 10.17
CA MET A 1 -34.94 18.96 10.97
C MET A 1 -35.54 17.57 11.12
N SER A 2 -35.97 17.20 12.33
CA SER A 2 -36.69 15.96 12.69
C SER A 2 -35.89 14.65 12.56
N ASN A 3 -35.12 14.19 13.55
CA ASN A 3 -35.67 13.43 14.68
C ASN A 3 -34.67 13.22 15.85
N VAL A 4 -33.53 13.93 15.88
CA VAL A 4 -32.54 13.80 16.98
C VAL A 4 -32.88 14.69 18.19
N ASN A 5 -33.78 15.67 18.03
CA ASN A 5 -34.13 16.64 19.07
C ASN A 5 -35.18 16.14 20.09
N LYS A 6 -35.64 14.87 20.02
CA LYS A 6 -36.75 14.39 20.85
C LYS A 6 -36.37 13.54 22.05
N VAL A 7 -35.08 13.25 22.26
CA VAL A 7 -34.62 12.39 23.37
C VAL A 7 -33.91 13.18 24.49
N PHE A 8 -33.64 14.47 24.29
CA PHE A 8 -32.92 15.29 25.28
C PHE A 8 -33.77 16.33 26.02
N ILE A 9 -35.07 16.44 25.73
CA ILE A 9 -35.93 17.48 26.34
C ILE A 9 -36.72 16.97 27.56
N ASP A 10 -36.90 15.65 27.72
CA ASP A 10 -37.76 15.10 28.79
C ASP A 10 -37.01 14.68 30.08
N VAL A 11 -35.73 15.09 30.24
CA VAL A 11 -34.95 14.86 31.48
C VAL A 11 -34.21 16.13 31.89
N ILE A 12 -34.93 17.26 31.93
CA ILE A 12 -34.41 18.49 32.55
C ILE A 12 -35.08 18.64 33.91
N PRO A 13 -34.34 18.53 35.02
CA PRO A 13 -34.86 18.83 36.35
C PRO A 13 -35.40 20.28 36.38
N GLU A 14 -36.57 20.49 36.99
CA GLU A 14 -37.07 21.84 37.25
C GLU A 14 -36.01 22.62 38.04
N GLY A 15 -35.46 23.69 37.41
CA GLY A 15 -34.47 24.57 38.03
C GLY A 15 -33.15 24.74 37.26
N ILE A 16 -32.93 24.09 36.10
CA ILE A 16 -31.80 24.43 35.24
C ILE A 16 -32.16 25.61 34.35
N ASP A 17 -31.43 26.72 34.51
CA ASP A 17 -31.61 27.95 33.73
C ASP A 17 -31.47 27.67 32.21
N SER A 18 -32.46 28.11 31.42
CA SER A 18 -32.43 28.00 29.95
C SER A 18 -31.13 28.57 29.36
N PHE A 19 -30.55 29.56 30.03
CA PHE A 19 -29.27 30.15 29.66
C PHE A 19 -28.10 29.16 29.78
N LEU A 20 -28.07 28.33 30.82
CA LEU A 20 -27.03 27.32 31.04
C LEU A 20 -27.07 26.24 29.95
N ILE A 21 -28.28 25.79 29.57
CA ILE A 21 -28.46 24.79 28.51
C ILE A 21 -27.97 25.34 27.17
N GLN A 22 -28.35 26.58 26.85
CA GLN A 22 -27.95 27.23 25.59
C GLN A 22 -26.44 27.48 25.54
N SER A 23 -25.82 27.84 26.67
CA SER A 23 -24.37 27.96 26.82
C SER A 23 -23.66 26.63 26.59
N MET A 24 -24.14 25.53 27.18
CA MET A 24 -23.53 24.20 27.00
C MET A 24 -23.64 23.71 25.55
N VAL A 25 -24.76 23.97 24.88
CA VAL A 25 -24.93 23.63 23.45
C VAL A 25 -23.95 24.43 22.60
N LEU A 26 -23.84 25.74 22.82
CA LEU A 26 -22.90 26.60 22.09
C LEU A 26 -21.44 26.20 22.31
N GLN A 27 -21.06 25.84 23.54
CA GLN A 27 -19.71 25.33 23.84
C GLN A 27 -19.43 24.01 23.13
N ASN A 28 -20.40 23.11 23.03
CA ASN A 28 -20.23 21.85 22.33
C ASN A 28 -20.13 22.04 20.81
N TYR A 29 -20.94 22.94 20.23
CA TYR A 29 -20.80 23.31 18.82
C TYR A 29 -19.47 24.00 18.52
N LEU A 30 -19.02 24.89 19.41
CA LEU A 30 -17.72 25.55 19.29
C LEU A 30 -16.56 24.55 19.40
N PHE A 31 -16.65 23.58 20.33
CA PHE A 31 -15.69 22.50 20.48
C PHE A 31 -15.62 21.62 19.22
N ILE A 32 -16.77 21.17 18.70
CA ILE A 32 -16.84 20.37 17.46
C ILE A 32 -16.30 21.14 16.26
N PHE A 33 -16.62 22.44 16.16
CA PHE A 33 -16.17 23.30 15.07
C PHE A 33 -14.66 23.55 15.10
N LEU A 34 -14.11 23.87 16.27
CA LEU A 34 -12.67 24.09 16.46
C LEU A 34 -11.87 22.80 16.20
N PHE A 35 -12.29 21.65 16.74
CA PHE A 35 -11.58 20.39 16.52
C PHE A 35 -11.65 19.88 15.07
N ARG A 36 -12.76 20.11 14.35
CA ARG A 36 -12.82 19.81 12.91
C ARG A 36 -11.80 20.63 12.13
N HIS A 37 -11.74 21.94 12.39
CA HIS A 37 -10.81 22.84 11.72
C HIS A 37 -9.35 22.51 12.04
N GLU A 38 -9.04 22.18 13.30
CA GLU A 38 -7.70 21.74 13.70
C GLU A 38 -7.31 20.43 13.02
N THR A 39 -8.23 19.47 12.89
CA THR A 39 -7.95 18.19 12.24
C THR A 39 -7.68 18.36 10.74
N ASP A 40 -8.48 19.18 10.06
CA ASP A 40 -8.30 19.46 8.63
C ASP A 40 -7.03 20.29 8.37
N PHE A 41 -6.72 21.25 9.25
CA PHE A 41 -5.48 22.02 9.20
C PHE A 41 -4.24 21.15 9.49
N ILE A 42 -4.32 20.24 10.46
CA ILE A 42 -3.25 19.27 10.73
C ILE A 42 -3.05 18.35 9.53
N LYS A 43 -4.12 17.89 8.87
CA LYS A 43 -4.00 17.12 7.61
C LYS A 43 -3.31 17.93 6.53
N GLU A 44 -3.68 19.19 6.35
CA GLU A 44 -3.05 20.08 5.37
C GLU A 44 -1.55 20.26 5.67
N ILE A 45 -1.18 20.50 6.92
CA ILE A 45 0.22 20.59 7.36
C ILE A 45 0.96 19.28 7.14
N VAL A 46 0.37 18.14 7.50
CA VAL A 46 1.02 16.82 7.34
C VAL A 46 1.22 16.52 5.86
N THR A 47 0.26 16.83 5.01
CA THR A 47 0.38 16.69 3.55
C THR A 47 1.47 17.62 2.99
N ASP A 48 1.49 18.89 3.39
CA ASP A 48 2.51 19.86 2.96
C ASP A 48 3.93 19.47 3.44
N ILE A 49 4.08 19.03 4.69
CA ILE A 49 5.35 18.51 5.22
C ILE A 49 5.75 17.24 4.48
N TRP A 50 4.81 16.32 4.20
CA TRP A 50 5.07 15.10 3.44
C TRP A 50 5.56 15.41 2.03
N GLU A 51 4.90 16.33 1.33
CA GLU A 51 5.29 16.81 0.01
C GLU A 51 6.67 17.47 0.03
N LYS A 52 6.96 18.32 1.02
CA LYS A 52 8.26 18.98 1.19
C LYS A 52 9.38 18.00 1.53
N LEU A 53 9.14 17.02 2.40
CA LEU A 53 10.11 15.98 2.75
C LEU A 53 10.44 15.09 1.55
N ASN A 54 9.45 14.80 0.69
CA ASN A 54 9.67 14.12 -0.57
C ASN A 54 10.51 14.96 -1.56
N GLN A 55 10.51 16.28 -1.43
CA GLN A 55 11.35 17.19 -2.24
C GLN A 55 12.77 17.39 -1.70
N THR A 56 13.05 17.12 -0.41
CA THR A 56 14.34 17.45 0.24
C THR A 56 15.24 16.25 0.57
N CYS A 57 14.78 15.01 0.39
CA CYS A 57 15.61 13.83 0.66
C CYS A 57 16.56 13.52 -0.51
N PRO A 58 17.78 13.01 -0.26
CA PRO A 58 18.78 12.82 -1.31
C PRO A 58 18.41 11.68 -2.28
N ARG A 59 18.63 11.96 -3.57
CA ARG A 59 18.74 11.09 -4.77
C ARG A 59 19.17 9.64 -4.54
N GLY A 60 18.27 8.86 -3.96
CA GLY A 60 18.27 7.40 -3.99
C GLY A 60 16.93 6.92 -4.52
N ASP A 61 16.87 5.70 -5.06
CA ASP A 61 15.77 5.07 -5.81
C ASP A 61 14.33 5.16 -5.22
N ASN A 62 14.17 5.71 -4.01
CA ASN A 62 12.89 6.02 -3.34
C ASN A 62 12.18 7.29 -3.84
N GLU A 63 12.77 8.04 -4.78
CA GLU A 63 12.49 9.48 -4.96
C GLU A 63 11.15 9.87 -5.59
N LEU A 64 10.27 8.95 -6.05
CA LEU A 64 9.00 9.33 -6.70
C LEU A 64 7.86 8.38 -6.38
N LEU A 65 7.36 8.44 -5.15
CA LEU A 65 6.15 7.73 -4.74
C LEU A 65 4.91 8.59 -5.01
N VAL A 66 4.69 8.90 -6.28
CA VAL A 66 3.52 9.65 -6.72
C VAL A 66 2.24 8.88 -6.38
N GLY A 67 1.22 9.59 -5.90
CA GLY A 67 -0.07 8.98 -5.58
C GLY A 67 -0.07 8.02 -4.39
N MET A 68 0.99 8.02 -3.57
CA MET A 68 1.12 7.07 -2.48
C MET A 68 0.19 7.39 -1.30
N GLY A 69 -0.21 8.65 -1.12
CA GLY A 69 -1.10 9.07 -0.01
C GLY A 69 -2.42 8.28 0.02
N SER A 70 -3.19 8.32 -1.09
CA SER A 70 -4.46 7.59 -1.21
C SER A 70 -4.30 6.07 -1.04
N ARG A 71 -3.19 5.51 -1.57
CA ARG A 71 -2.85 4.08 -1.46
C ARG A 71 -2.53 3.70 -0.01
N MET A 72 -1.86 4.59 0.73
CA MET A 72 -1.58 4.41 2.15
C MET A 72 -2.82 4.53 3.03
N GLU A 73 -3.76 5.41 2.72
CA GLU A 73 -5.04 5.53 3.43
C GLU A 73 -5.89 4.25 3.30
N LYS A 74 -5.96 3.68 2.07
CA LYS A 74 -6.59 2.38 1.84
C LYS A 74 -5.94 1.29 2.70
N MET A 75 -4.61 1.26 2.73
CA MET A 75 -3.86 0.30 3.54
C MET A 75 -4.05 0.49 5.05
N ASP A 76 -4.13 1.74 5.54
CA ASP A 76 -4.41 2.02 6.95
C ASP A 76 -5.76 1.47 7.37
N SER A 77 -6.78 1.63 6.53
CA SER A 77 -8.13 1.12 6.77
C SER A 77 -8.16 -0.41 6.82
N LEU A 78 -7.43 -1.08 5.93
CA LEU A 78 -7.35 -2.54 5.89
C LEU A 78 -6.57 -3.10 7.08
N LEU A 79 -5.46 -2.45 7.43
CA LEU A 79 -4.64 -2.83 8.56
C LEU A 79 -5.37 -2.63 9.87
N ASP A 80 -5.97 -1.45 10.11
CA ASP A 80 -6.59 -1.10 11.39
C ASP A 80 -5.70 -1.50 12.57
N ILE A 81 -4.52 -0.90 12.63
CA ILE A 81 -3.43 -1.35 13.51
C ILE A 81 -3.85 -1.34 14.98
N GLU A 82 -4.79 -0.49 15.36
CA GLU A 82 -5.29 -0.38 16.74
C GLU A 82 -6.16 -1.57 17.17
N SER A 83 -6.69 -2.35 16.21
CA SER A 83 -7.41 -3.58 16.51
C SER A 83 -6.48 -4.72 16.95
N ASP A 84 -6.90 -5.48 17.97
CA ASP A 84 -6.17 -6.62 18.52
C ASP A 84 -6.46 -7.96 17.79
N ASP A 85 -7.26 -7.93 16.72
CA ASP A 85 -7.49 -9.09 15.86
C ASP A 85 -6.25 -9.46 15.03
N VAL A 86 -6.28 -10.61 14.35
CA VAL A 86 -5.26 -11.01 13.37
C VAL A 86 -5.81 -10.77 11.97
N ARG A 87 -5.07 -10.02 11.15
CA ARG A 87 -5.46 -9.75 9.75
C ARG A 87 -4.41 -10.21 8.77
N VAL A 88 -4.89 -10.83 7.69
CA VAL A 88 -4.08 -11.18 6.52
C VAL A 88 -4.68 -10.45 5.33
N ILE A 89 -3.89 -9.58 4.74
CA ILE A 89 -4.29 -8.61 3.71
C ILE A 89 -3.59 -9.00 2.41
N GLY A 90 -4.36 -9.07 1.34
CA GLY A 90 -3.86 -9.34 0.00
C GLY A 90 -3.70 -8.04 -0.77
N ILE A 91 -2.60 -7.89 -1.51
CA ILE A 91 -2.41 -6.82 -2.49
C ILE A 91 -2.26 -7.48 -3.86
N CYS A 92 -3.16 -7.19 -4.80
CA CYS A 92 -3.14 -7.74 -6.15
C CYS A 92 -3.22 -6.69 -7.26
N GLY A 93 -2.93 -7.13 -8.49
CA GLY A 93 -2.89 -6.28 -9.68
C GLY A 93 -1.81 -6.74 -10.66
N THR A 94 -1.75 -6.08 -11.82
CA THR A 94 -0.86 -6.42 -12.93
C THR A 94 0.63 -6.25 -12.59
N LYS A 95 1.53 -6.77 -13.43
CA LYS A 95 2.97 -6.59 -13.27
C LYS A 95 3.31 -5.10 -13.43
N GLY A 96 4.19 -4.57 -12.56
CA GLY A 96 4.62 -3.17 -12.62
C GLY A 96 3.73 -2.17 -11.91
N ILE A 97 2.51 -2.56 -11.49
CA ILE A 97 1.54 -1.66 -10.84
C ILE A 97 1.95 -1.12 -9.45
N GLY A 98 3.07 -1.59 -8.88
CA GLY A 98 3.57 -1.08 -7.60
C GLY A 98 3.17 -1.85 -6.34
N LYS A 99 2.64 -3.07 -6.43
CA LYS A 99 2.26 -3.92 -5.26
C LYS A 99 3.38 -4.03 -4.20
N THR A 100 4.58 -4.41 -4.64
CA THR A 100 5.76 -4.56 -3.77
C THR A 100 6.15 -3.22 -3.14
N THR A 101 6.06 -2.13 -3.92
CA THR A 101 6.33 -0.77 -3.45
C THR A 101 5.35 -0.37 -2.34
N ILE A 102 4.06 -0.57 -2.53
CA ILE A 102 3.02 -0.30 -1.52
C ILE A 102 3.29 -1.11 -0.25
N ALA A 103 3.52 -2.42 -0.38
CA ALA A 103 3.79 -3.29 0.76
C ALA A 103 5.05 -2.86 1.53
N HIS A 104 6.10 -2.45 0.82
CA HIS A 104 7.34 -1.95 1.41
C HIS A 104 7.12 -0.63 2.16
N GLN A 105 6.41 0.33 1.57
CA GLN A 105 6.11 1.62 2.22
C GLN A 105 5.29 1.42 3.50
N VAL A 106 4.27 0.57 3.45
CA VAL A 106 3.50 0.19 4.63
C VAL A 106 4.40 -0.42 5.69
N PHE A 107 5.24 -1.40 5.30
CA PHE A 107 6.15 -2.08 6.22
C PHE A 107 7.07 -1.11 6.94
N GLU A 108 7.75 -0.23 6.20
CA GLU A 108 8.65 0.76 6.77
C GLU A 108 7.93 1.76 7.68
N ARG A 109 6.72 2.22 7.28
CA ARG A 109 5.92 3.16 8.05
C ARG A 109 5.48 2.60 9.40
N VAL A 110 5.08 1.33 9.46
CA VAL A 110 4.37 0.80 10.65
C VAL A 110 5.12 -0.27 11.42
N LYS A 111 6.27 -0.77 10.93
CA LYS A 111 7.06 -1.83 11.60
C LYS A 111 7.39 -1.54 13.07
N HIS A 112 7.58 -0.27 13.43
CA HIS A 112 7.93 0.14 14.79
C HIS A 112 6.79 -0.09 15.80
N LYS A 113 5.55 -0.34 15.34
CA LYS A 113 4.37 -0.63 16.17
C LYS A 113 4.23 -2.12 16.54
N PHE A 114 5.12 -2.98 16.06
CA PHE A 114 5.06 -4.43 16.22
C PHE A 114 6.28 -4.96 16.98
N ASP A 115 6.12 -6.06 17.71
CA ASP A 115 7.20 -6.65 18.51
C ASP A 115 8.28 -7.32 17.66
N ALA A 116 7.87 -7.83 16.50
CA ALA A 116 8.70 -8.59 15.59
C ALA A 116 8.20 -8.39 14.16
N THR A 117 9.12 -8.31 13.20
CA THR A 117 8.77 -7.96 11.82
C THR A 117 9.61 -8.72 10.81
N ALA A 118 9.03 -9.10 9.68
CA ALA A 118 9.79 -9.73 8.61
C ALA A 118 9.24 -9.37 7.23
N PHE A 119 10.15 -8.95 6.35
CA PHE A 119 9.87 -8.80 4.92
C PHE A 119 10.53 -9.95 4.15
N ILE A 120 9.72 -10.82 3.54
CA ILE A 120 10.18 -11.95 2.73
C ILE A 120 9.91 -11.61 1.27
N ALA A 121 10.97 -11.16 0.58
CA ALA A 121 10.92 -10.78 -0.82
C ALA A 121 10.95 -11.99 -1.76
N ASN A 122 10.26 -11.90 -2.89
CA ASN A 122 10.31 -12.86 -4.00
C ASN A 122 10.01 -14.32 -3.57
N VAL A 123 8.96 -14.55 -2.79
CA VAL A 123 8.61 -15.86 -2.19
C VAL A 123 8.57 -16.96 -3.26
N THR A 124 7.87 -16.74 -4.38
CA THR A 124 7.78 -17.72 -5.46
C THR A 124 9.16 -18.08 -6.03
N LYS A 125 10.00 -17.09 -6.31
CA LYS A 125 11.33 -17.31 -6.87
C LYS A 125 12.25 -18.03 -5.89
N GLU A 126 12.20 -17.66 -4.62
CA GLU A 126 13.00 -18.27 -3.56
C GLU A 126 12.57 -19.72 -3.27
N CYS A 127 11.26 -20.02 -3.30
CA CYS A 127 10.76 -21.38 -3.18
C CYS A 127 11.30 -22.29 -4.30
N LYS A 128 11.37 -21.77 -5.53
CA LYS A 128 11.88 -22.53 -6.70
C LYS A 128 13.39 -22.76 -6.62
N LYS A 129 14.14 -21.81 -6.07
CA LYS A 129 15.61 -21.86 -6.01
C LYS A 129 16.14 -22.72 -4.86
N ASN A 130 15.55 -22.57 -3.67
CA ASN A 130 16.03 -23.21 -2.46
C ASN A 130 15.01 -24.27 -2.03
N ASP A 131 14.03 -23.86 -1.22
CA ASP A 131 12.82 -24.59 -0.84
C ASP A 131 12.01 -23.68 0.13
N ILE A 132 10.90 -24.20 0.64
CA ILE A 132 10.07 -23.50 1.63
C ILE A 132 10.72 -23.41 3.02
N ILE A 133 11.59 -24.35 3.37
CA ILE A 133 12.25 -24.42 4.69
C ILE A 133 13.26 -23.28 4.82
N HIS A 134 13.98 -22.98 3.75
CA HIS A 134 14.85 -21.82 3.63
C HIS A 134 14.08 -20.52 3.94
N LEU A 135 12.87 -20.38 3.41
CA LEU A 135 12.02 -19.22 3.69
C LEU A 135 11.48 -19.20 5.12
N GLN A 136 11.11 -20.35 5.70
CA GLN A 136 10.74 -20.45 7.12
C GLN A 136 11.89 -20.03 8.04
N LYS A 137 13.12 -20.44 7.73
CA LYS A 137 14.33 -20.03 8.47
C LYS A 137 14.55 -18.52 8.33
N ARG A 138 14.47 -17.97 7.11
CA ARG A 138 14.58 -16.52 6.88
C ARG A 138 13.50 -15.73 7.61
N LEU A 139 12.26 -16.23 7.64
CA LEU A 139 11.16 -15.64 8.39
C LEU A 139 11.47 -15.59 9.88
N TYR A 140 11.95 -16.70 10.44
CA TYR A 140 12.37 -16.77 11.83
C TYR A 140 13.50 -15.77 12.14
N GLU A 141 14.57 -15.79 11.35
CA GLU A 141 15.75 -14.96 11.57
C GLU A 141 15.44 -13.47 11.46
N LYS A 142 14.65 -13.07 10.46
CA LYS A 142 14.22 -11.67 10.31
C LYS A 142 13.31 -11.23 11.45
N SER A 143 12.35 -12.06 11.84
CA SER A 143 11.37 -11.71 12.87
C SER A 143 12.01 -11.58 14.25
N PHE A 144 12.89 -12.51 14.62
CA PHE A 144 13.40 -12.64 15.99
C PHE A 144 14.86 -12.21 16.16
N LYS A 145 15.55 -11.83 15.07
CA LYS A 145 16.97 -11.42 15.07
C LYS A 145 17.91 -12.45 15.73
N ILE A 146 17.50 -13.73 15.70
CA ILE A 146 18.24 -14.86 16.25
C ILE A 146 18.47 -15.84 15.11
N GLN A 147 19.71 -16.33 14.96
CA GLN A 147 19.99 -17.42 14.03
C GLN A 147 19.19 -18.66 14.45
N GLY A 148 18.26 -19.07 13.59
CA GLY A 148 17.24 -20.04 13.93
C GLY A 148 17.59 -21.45 13.46
N TYR A 149 17.55 -22.40 14.39
CA TYR A 149 17.54 -23.83 14.09
C TYR A 149 16.13 -24.26 13.66
N VAL A 150 15.73 -23.94 12.43
CA VAL A 150 14.50 -24.46 11.82
C VAL A 150 14.84 -25.77 11.12
N ARG A 151 14.49 -26.91 11.74
CA ARG A 151 14.60 -28.24 11.11
C ARG A 151 13.41 -28.52 10.21
N ASN A 152 13.63 -29.31 9.17
CA ASN A 152 12.59 -29.84 8.28
C ASN A 152 11.91 -31.07 8.89
N ASP A 153 11.36 -30.92 10.09
CA ASP A 153 10.58 -31.94 10.80
C ASP A 153 9.39 -31.29 11.52
N GLY A 154 8.43 -32.11 11.97
CA GLY A 154 7.27 -31.63 12.74
C GLY A 154 7.66 -30.73 13.93
N PRO A 155 8.70 -31.05 14.72
CA PRO A 155 9.23 -30.18 15.77
C PRO A 155 9.67 -28.78 15.30
N GLY A 156 10.34 -28.67 14.16
CA GLY A 156 10.77 -27.38 13.58
C GLY A 156 9.59 -26.47 13.19
N LYS A 157 8.57 -27.03 12.52
CA LYS A 157 7.33 -26.29 12.22
C LYS A 157 6.61 -25.84 13.50
N ASN A 158 6.58 -26.69 14.52
CA ASN A 158 5.98 -26.35 15.82
C ASN A 158 6.73 -25.23 16.55
N LEU A 159 8.06 -25.15 16.42
CA LEU A 159 8.85 -24.07 17.00
C LEU A 159 8.52 -22.73 16.34
N LEU A 160 8.49 -22.67 15.00
CA LEU A 160 8.13 -21.47 14.27
C LEU A 160 6.74 -20.98 14.68
N ARG A 161 5.75 -21.88 14.65
CA ARG A 161 4.37 -21.57 15.07
C ARG A 161 4.31 -21.00 16.49
N ARG A 162 4.96 -21.63 17.48
CA ARG A 162 4.97 -21.14 18.87
C ARG A 162 5.57 -19.75 19.00
N ARG A 163 6.61 -19.45 18.22
CA ARG A 163 7.26 -18.13 18.23
C ARG A 163 6.39 -17.09 17.56
N LEU A 164 5.79 -17.42 16.41
CA LEU A 164 4.87 -16.53 15.72
C LEU A 164 3.62 -16.22 16.58
N LEU A 165 3.10 -17.22 17.30
CA LEU A 165 1.97 -17.02 18.21
C LEU A 165 2.31 -16.14 19.43
N SER A 166 3.58 -16.07 19.83
CA SER A 166 4.00 -15.39 21.07
C SER A 166 4.18 -13.87 20.96
N LYS A 167 4.06 -13.30 19.76
CA LYS A 167 4.39 -11.89 19.48
C LYS A 167 3.34 -11.25 18.59
N ARG A 168 3.20 -9.93 18.72
CA ARG A 168 2.47 -9.10 17.76
C ARG A 168 3.37 -8.85 16.54
N LEU A 169 3.03 -9.42 15.39
CA LEU A 169 3.91 -9.46 14.21
C LEU A 169 3.43 -8.59 13.06
N LEU A 170 4.38 -8.03 12.30
CA LEU A 170 4.16 -7.52 10.95
C LEU A 170 4.99 -8.33 9.95
N ILE A 171 4.31 -9.10 9.11
CA ILE A 171 4.97 -9.95 8.10
C ILE A 171 4.54 -9.50 6.70
N VAL A 172 5.50 -9.34 5.80
CA VAL A 172 5.23 -9.17 4.36
C VAL A 172 5.74 -10.39 3.61
N LEU A 173 4.87 -11.00 2.83
CA LEU A 173 5.18 -12.08 1.89
C LEU A 173 5.00 -11.53 0.47
N ASP A 174 6.11 -11.23 -0.19
CA ASP A 174 6.09 -10.56 -1.49
C ASP A 174 6.28 -11.54 -2.65
N ASP A 175 5.49 -11.36 -3.71
CA ASP A 175 5.42 -12.17 -4.93
C ASP A 175 5.12 -13.65 -4.64
N VAL A 176 3.89 -13.90 -4.18
CA VAL A 176 3.34 -15.23 -3.89
C VAL A 176 2.45 -15.71 -5.03
N ASP A 177 2.63 -16.95 -5.49
CA ASP A 177 1.86 -17.58 -6.57
C ASP A 177 1.03 -18.80 -6.14
N SER A 178 1.12 -19.22 -4.86
CA SER A 178 0.36 -20.34 -4.34
C SER A 178 -0.10 -20.15 -2.90
N SER A 179 -1.34 -20.53 -2.59
CA SER A 179 -1.89 -20.52 -1.22
C SER A 179 -1.09 -21.41 -0.27
N LYS A 180 -0.48 -22.47 -0.79
CA LYS A 180 0.38 -23.39 -0.03
C LYS A 180 1.61 -22.67 0.54
N GLN A 181 2.22 -21.75 -0.21
CA GLN A 181 3.38 -20.97 0.27
C GLN A 181 3.01 -20.12 1.50
N ILE A 182 1.82 -19.53 1.48
CA ILE A 182 1.30 -18.74 2.61
C ILE A 182 1.10 -19.67 3.82
N GLN A 183 0.41 -20.80 3.62
CA GLN A 183 0.15 -21.76 4.69
C GLN A 183 1.43 -22.36 5.28
N ASP A 184 2.45 -22.63 4.46
CA ASP A 184 3.71 -23.15 4.96
C ASP A 184 4.51 -22.11 5.75
N LEU A 185 4.31 -20.81 5.52
CA LEU A 185 5.06 -19.73 6.22
C LEU A 185 4.34 -19.21 7.47
N VAL A 186 3.03 -18.99 7.39
CA VAL A 186 2.24 -18.36 8.47
C VAL A 186 1.02 -19.20 8.88
N GLY A 187 0.93 -20.45 8.41
CA GLY A 187 -0.14 -21.38 8.76
C GLY A 187 -1.51 -21.03 8.21
N ASN A 188 -2.50 -21.84 8.59
CA ASN A 188 -3.90 -21.47 8.41
C ASN A 188 -4.35 -20.63 9.63
N TRP A 189 -4.18 -19.32 9.55
CA TRP A 189 -4.50 -18.40 10.66
C TRP A 189 -5.99 -18.39 11.05
N LYS A 190 -6.89 -18.87 10.17
CA LYS A 190 -8.33 -18.98 10.47
C LYS A 190 -8.67 -20.14 11.41
N VAL A 191 -7.84 -21.18 11.44
CA VAL A 191 -8.17 -22.45 12.13
C VAL A 191 -7.12 -22.84 13.17
N GLU A 192 -5.85 -22.51 12.94
CA GLU A 192 -4.73 -23.14 13.67
C GLU A 192 -3.98 -22.21 14.63
N ASN A 193 -4.46 -20.97 14.89
CA ASN A 193 -3.82 -20.01 15.80
C ASN A 193 -2.29 -19.94 15.64
N TRP A 194 -1.83 -19.50 14.47
CA TRP A 194 -0.40 -19.37 14.16
C TRP A 194 0.20 -18.02 14.52
N LEU A 195 -0.65 -17.00 14.64
CA LEU A 195 -0.23 -15.61 14.80
C LEU A 195 -0.74 -15.07 16.13
N GLY A 196 0.12 -14.32 16.83
CA GLY A 196 -0.26 -13.64 18.06
C GLY A 196 -1.30 -12.55 17.80
N ARG A 197 -2.02 -12.17 18.86
CA ARG A 197 -3.03 -11.10 18.81
C ARG A 197 -2.42 -9.79 18.29
N GLY A 198 -3.21 -9.01 17.55
CA GLY A 198 -2.79 -7.76 16.90
C GLY A 198 -1.84 -7.93 15.72
N SER A 199 -1.56 -9.16 15.25
CA SER A 199 -0.65 -9.40 14.13
C SER A 199 -1.25 -9.02 12.78
N ARG A 200 -0.39 -8.58 11.85
CA ARG A 200 -0.72 -8.24 10.47
C ARG A 200 0.20 -9.01 9.52
N VAL A 201 -0.39 -9.64 8.51
CA VAL A 201 0.32 -10.23 7.39
C VAL A 201 -0.14 -9.55 6.10
N ILE A 202 0.81 -9.11 5.29
CA ILE A 202 0.55 -8.53 3.97
C ILE A 202 1.12 -9.49 2.94
N VAL A 203 0.32 -9.85 1.94
CA VAL A 203 0.72 -10.77 0.87
C VAL A 203 0.55 -10.07 -0.46
N THR A 204 1.60 -9.95 -1.26
CA THR A 204 1.50 -9.45 -2.63
C THR A 204 1.40 -10.61 -3.61
N SER A 205 0.49 -10.52 -4.59
CA SER A 205 0.37 -11.51 -5.66
C SER A 205 -0.09 -10.86 -6.96
N LYS A 206 0.27 -11.44 -8.10
CA LYS A 206 -0.36 -11.07 -9.38
C LYS A 206 -1.72 -11.74 -9.55
N ASN A 207 -1.94 -12.89 -8.90
CA ASN A 207 -3.12 -13.70 -9.07
C ASN A 207 -4.07 -13.51 -7.87
N LYS A 208 -5.18 -12.81 -8.09
CA LYS A 208 -6.21 -12.58 -7.08
C LYS A 208 -6.75 -13.89 -6.49
N HIS A 209 -6.83 -14.96 -7.28
CA HIS A 209 -7.32 -16.27 -6.81
C HIS A 209 -6.49 -16.87 -5.68
N VAL A 210 -5.18 -16.58 -5.61
CA VAL A 210 -4.31 -17.02 -4.51
C VAL A 210 -4.74 -16.39 -3.18
N LEU A 211 -5.38 -15.22 -3.24
CA LEU A 211 -5.76 -14.39 -2.10
C LEU A 211 -7.24 -14.55 -1.71
N ASN A 212 -8.08 -15.19 -2.54
CA ASN A 212 -9.53 -15.37 -2.30
C ASN A 212 -9.85 -15.95 -0.91
N GLN A 213 -8.97 -16.82 -0.39
CA GLN A 213 -9.10 -17.39 0.94
C GLN A 213 -9.10 -16.34 2.08
N PHE A 214 -8.70 -15.09 1.83
CA PHE A 214 -8.70 -14.01 2.82
C PHE A 214 -10.12 -13.44 3.01
N GLY A 215 -10.92 -13.40 1.93
CA GLY A 215 -12.20 -12.71 1.83
C GLY A 215 -12.02 -11.32 1.23
N ASP A 216 -12.93 -10.92 0.34
CA ASP A 216 -12.77 -9.75 -0.55
C ASP A 216 -12.49 -8.45 0.19
N LYS A 217 -13.06 -8.27 1.39
CA LYS A 217 -12.83 -7.08 2.22
C LYS A 217 -11.38 -6.88 2.68
N TYR A 218 -10.53 -7.90 2.55
CA TYR A 218 -9.11 -7.84 2.90
C TYR A 218 -8.20 -7.88 1.66
N ILE A 219 -8.75 -7.77 0.46
CA ILE A 219 -7.99 -7.75 -0.80
C ILE A 219 -8.00 -6.33 -1.34
N TYR A 220 -6.81 -5.75 -1.46
CA TYR A 220 -6.57 -4.50 -2.16
C TYR A 220 -6.12 -4.78 -3.59
N GLU A 221 -6.99 -4.50 -4.55
CA GLU A 221 -6.63 -4.44 -5.96
C GLU A 221 -6.07 -3.05 -6.27
N VAL A 222 -4.78 -3.00 -6.64
CA VAL A 222 -4.06 -1.73 -6.80
C VAL A 222 -4.56 -0.99 -8.03
N ASP A 223 -5.01 0.24 -7.81
CA ASP A 223 -5.46 1.13 -8.88
C ASP A 223 -4.28 1.60 -9.73
N LYS A 224 -4.54 1.75 -11.04
CA LYS A 224 -3.66 2.45 -11.98
C LYS A 224 -3.40 3.88 -11.49
N LEU A 225 -2.27 4.45 -11.91
CA LEU A 225 -2.05 5.88 -11.73
C LEU A 225 -3.13 6.65 -12.53
N THR A 226 -3.61 7.75 -11.96
CA THR A 226 -4.38 8.73 -12.72
C THR A 226 -3.50 9.38 -13.77
N ASP A 227 -4.09 10.01 -14.78
CA ASP A 227 -3.30 10.70 -15.82
C ASP A 227 -2.40 11.79 -15.21
N ASP A 228 -2.89 12.50 -14.18
CA ASP A 228 -2.11 13.49 -13.45
C ASP A 228 -0.93 12.87 -12.69
N GLU A 229 -1.17 11.77 -11.97
CA GLU A 229 -0.13 11.01 -11.27
C GLU A 229 0.91 10.47 -12.28
N ALA A 230 0.44 9.94 -13.41
CA ALA A 230 1.27 9.37 -14.45
C ALA A 230 2.15 10.43 -15.12
N LEU A 231 1.57 11.60 -15.43
CA LEU A 231 2.29 12.74 -15.97
C LEU A 231 3.35 13.24 -14.99
N GLN A 232 3.05 13.28 -13.70
CA GLN A 232 4.05 13.65 -12.68
C GLN A 232 5.20 12.63 -12.63
N VAL A 233 4.93 11.33 -12.69
CA VAL A 233 5.98 10.30 -12.76
C VAL A 233 6.85 10.52 -14.00
N LEU A 234 6.23 10.68 -15.17
CA LEU A 234 6.95 10.88 -16.42
C LEU A 234 7.82 12.14 -16.36
N ARG A 235 7.27 13.24 -15.85
CA ARG A 235 7.97 14.53 -15.75
C ARG A 235 9.30 14.39 -15.01
N VAL A 236 9.28 13.75 -13.85
CA VAL A 236 10.51 13.65 -13.04
C VAL A 236 11.47 12.60 -13.60
N ARG A 237 10.97 11.60 -14.34
CA ARG A 237 11.83 10.58 -14.96
C ARG A 237 12.50 11.05 -16.24
N ALA A 238 11.77 11.80 -17.07
CA ALA A 238 12.20 12.21 -18.39
C ALA A 238 12.92 13.56 -18.41
N PHE A 239 12.57 14.48 -17.50
CA PHE A 239 13.18 15.81 -17.44
C PHE A 239 14.02 15.97 -16.17
N ALA A 240 15.17 16.63 -16.30
CA ALA A 240 15.99 17.01 -15.15
C ALA A 240 15.53 18.37 -14.58
N ASP A 241 15.64 18.53 -13.26
CA ASP A 241 15.61 19.83 -12.56
C ASP A 241 14.36 20.70 -12.78
N ASN A 242 13.15 20.14 -12.58
CA ASN A 242 11.86 20.84 -12.61
C ASN A 242 11.54 21.63 -13.90
N TYR A 243 12.33 21.47 -14.96
CA TYR A 243 12.08 22.11 -16.24
C TYR A 243 11.15 21.24 -17.08
N PHE A 244 9.96 21.75 -17.38
CA PHE A 244 8.98 21.11 -18.26
C PHE A 244 8.81 21.97 -19.52
N PRO A 245 9.43 21.60 -20.65
CA PRO A 245 9.29 22.35 -21.88
C PRO A 245 7.91 22.09 -22.52
N VAL A 246 7.16 23.17 -22.78
CA VAL A 246 5.79 23.14 -23.33
C VAL A 246 5.72 22.37 -24.65
N GLU A 247 6.78 22.40 -25.45
CA GLU A 247 6.85 21.66 -26.71
C GLU A 247 6.68 20.14 -26.54
N TYR A 248 7.01 19.56 -25.38
CA TYR A 248 6.86 18.13 -25.10
C TYR A 248 5.50 17.76 -24.47
N GLU A 249 4.58 18.71 -24.31
CA GLU A 249 3.32 18.46 -23.59
C GLU A 249 2.44 17.42 -24.28
N GLU A 250 2.31 17.49 -25.60
CA GLU A 250 1.55 16.51 -26.40
C GLU A 250 2.20 15.12 -26.34
N ASP A 251 3.53 15.05 -26.51
CA ASP A 251 4.29 13.79 -26.41
C ASP A 251 4.12 13.14 -25.02
N CYS A 252 4.15 13.95 -23.95
CA CYS A 252 3.92 13.45 -22.59
C CYS A 252 2.52 12.88 -22.42
N ASN A 253 1.49 13.55 -22.94
CA ASN A 253 0.11 13.07 -22.87
C ASN A 253 -0.07 11.76 -23.64
N ASN A 254 0.59 11.61 -24.79
CA ASN A 254 0.55 10.36 -25.57
C ASN A 254 1.26 9.22 -24.83
N ILE A 255 2.42 9.47 -24.22
CA ILE A 255 3.11 8.49 -23.37
C ILE A 255 2.26 8.05 -22.18
N VAL A 256 1.56 8.99 -21.52
CA VAL A 256 0.66 8.67 -20.41
C VAL A 256 -0.45 7.72 -20.85
N LYS A 257 -1.01 7.94 -22.05
CA LYS A 257 -2.02 7.05 -22.64
C LYS A 257 -1.45 5.66 -22.93
N ILE A 258 -0.32 5.57 -23.63
CA ILE A 258 0.38 4.31 -23.96
C ILE A 258 0.71 3.52 -22.68
N ALA A 259 1.14 4.21 -21.63
CA ALA A 259 1.51 3.54 -20.38
C ALA A 259 0.30 3.02 -19.59
N HIS A 260 -0.93 3.42 -19.96
CA HIS A 260 -2.19 3.03 -19.31
C HIS A 260 -2.15 3.08 -17.77
N GLY A 261 -1.50 4.11 -17.22
CA GLY A 261 -1.32 4.30 -15.77
C GLY A 261 -0.46 3.24 -15.07
N ASN A 262 0.36 2.47 -15.80
CA ASN A 262 1.33 1.52 -15.25
C ASN A 262 2.63 2.23 -14.85
N PRO A 263 2.97 2.29 -13.55
CA PRO A 263 4.18 2.98 -13.07
C PRO A 263 5.48 2.47 -13.71
N LEU A 264 5.61 1.16 -13.92
CA LEU A 264 6.85 0.60 -14.48
C LEU A 264 7.06 1.05 -15.93
N GLN A 265 6.00 1.02 -16.74
CA GLN A 265 6.09 1.48 -18.14
C GLN A 265 6.46 2.96 -18.22
N LEU A 266 5.86 3.81 -17.37
CA LEU A 266 6.19 5.24 -17.29
C LEU A 266 7.64 5.48 -16.88
N VAL A 267 8.14 4.72 -15.91
CA VAL A 267 9.54 4.83 -15.47
C VAL A 267 10.49 4.39 -16.58
N ASP A 268 10.20 3.28 -17.24
CA ASP A 268 11.03 2.76 -18.33
C ASP A 268 11.07 3.74 -19.51
N LEU A 269 9.90 4.26 -19.93
CA LEU A 269 9.78 5.28 -20.98
C LEU A 269 10.46 6.58 -20.60
N GLY A 270 10.19 7.11 -19.41
CA GLY A 270 10.79 8.35 -18.95
C GLY A 270 12.31 8.27 -18.88
N ASN A 271 12.85 7.17 -18.34
CA ASN A 271 14.30 6.94 -18.33
C ASN A 271 14.88 6.82 -19.74
N PHE A 272 14.19 6.12 -20.65
CA PHE A 272 14.64 5.93 -22.03
C PHE A 272 14.71 7.25 -22.80
N LEU A 273 13.71 8.10 -22.62
CA LEU A 273 13.53 9.38 -23.33
C LEU A 273 14.33 10.54 -22.72
N ARG A 274 14.87 10.34 -21.51
CA ARG A 274 15.61 11.37 -20.79
C ARG A 274 16.78 11.93 -21.60
N GLY A 275 16.77 13.25 -21.79
CA GLY A 275 17.82 13.98 -22.50
C GLY A 275 17.77 13.87 -24.03
N ARG A 276 16.73 13.23 -24.59
CA ARG A 276 16.54 13.13 -26.04
C ARG A 276 15.76 14.32 -26.61
N PRO A 277 16.04 14.71 -27.86
CA PRO A 277 15.29 15.76 -28.53
C PRO A 277 13.86 15.29 -28.87
N GLN A 278 12.92 16.22 -28.98
CA GLN A 278 11.50 15.94 -29.21
C GLN A 278 11.22 15.02 -30.41
N PRO A 279 11.88 15.15 -31.59
CA PRO A 279 11.59 14.25 -32.71
C PRO A 279 11.83 12.77 -32.39
N GLU A 280 12.80 12.46 -31.51
CA GLU A 280 13.02 11.08 -31.07
C GLU A 280 11.92 10.56 -30.14
N TRP A 281 11.23 11.46 -29.42
CA TRP A 281 10.06 11.08 -28.62
C TRP A 281 8.91 10.69 -29.53
N SER A 282 8.60 11.54 -30.51
CA SER A 282 7.51 11.30 -31.45
C SER A 282 7.75 10.01 -32.27
N ASP A 283 9.01 9.74 -32.66
CA ASP A 283 9.39 8.48 -33.32
C ASP A 283 9.17 7.24 -32.43
N GLU A 284 9.46 7.32 -31.13
CA GLU A 284 9.25 6.21 -30.18
C GLU A 284 7.76 5.99 -29.89
N ILE A 285 6.97 7.07 -29.75
CA ILE A 285 5.51 7.02 -29.59
C ILE A 285 4.89 6.32 -30.79
N ALA A 286 5.21 6.78 -32.01
CA ALA A 286 4.66 6.21 -33.25
C ALA A 286 5.05 4.74 -33.48
N LYS A 287 6.20 4.29 -32.96
CA LYS A 287 6.58 2.87 -33.01
C LYS A 287 5.72 2.00 -32.11
N ARG A 288 5.31 2.52 -30.95
CA ARG A 288 4.54 1.76 -29.97
C ARG A 288 3.05 1.72 -30.30
N GLU A 289 2.51 2.81 -30.83
CA GLU A 289 1.12 2.83 -31.33
C GLU A 289 0.90 1.76 -32.40
N ARG A 290 1.86 1.57 -33.32
CA ARG A 290 1.78 0.51 -34.35
C ARG A 290 1.79 -0.91 -33.79
N VAL A 291 2.42 -1.15 -32.63
CA VAL A 291 2.48 -2.48 -32.02
C VAL A 291 1.17 -2.78 -31.29
N GLU A 292 0.55 -1.78 -30.67
CA GLU A 292 -0.76 -1.93 -30.02
C GLU A 292 -1.87 -2.23 -31.03
N ASP A 293 -1.83 -1.59 -32.22
CA ASP A 293 -2.77 -1.88 -33.31
C ASP A 293 -2.64 -3.33 -33.83
N GLU A 294 -1.44 -3.91 -33.84
CA GLU A 294 -1.19 -5.29 -34.29
C GLU A 294 -1.64 -6.35 -33.26
N ASP A 295 -1.52 -6.06 -31.96
CA ASP A 295 -1.96 -6.96 -30.88
C ASP A 295 -3.50 -6.98 -30.72
N GLU A 296 -4.20 -5.88 -31.00
CA GLU A 296 -5.68 -5.82 -30.98
C GLU A 296 -6.33 -6.60 -32.14
N ASP A 297 -5.66 -6.70 -33.29
CA ASP A 297 -6.14 -7.46 -34.45
C ASP A 297 -5.96 -8.99 -34.30
N GLU A 298 -5.06 -9.46 -33.43
CA GLU A 298 -4.86 -10.88 -33.13
C GLU A 298 -5.81 -11.42 -32.03
N GLU A 299 -6.33 -10.58 -31.13
CA GLU A 299 -7.29 -11.00 -30.08
C GLU A 299 -8.74 -11.14 -30.62
N CYS A 300 -8.99 -10.67 -31.85
CA CYS A 300 -10.29 -10.76 -32.54
C CYS A 300 -10.42 -11.89 -33.58
N ASN A 301 -9.43 -12.80 -33.72
CA ASN A 301 -9.48 -13.95 -34.65
C ASN A 301 -9.48 -15.33 -33.98
#